data_AF-A0A1F2QD47-F1
#
_entry.id   AF-A0A1F2QD47-F1
#
_cell.length_a   1.000
_cell.length_b   1.000
_cell.length_c   1.000
_cell.angle_alpha   90.00
_cell.angle_beta   90.00
_cell.angle_gamma   90.00
#
_symmetry.space_group_name_H-M   'P 1'
#
loop_
_entity.id
_entity.type
_entity.pdbx_description
1 polymer ?
#
loop_
_entity_poly.entity_id
_entity_poly.type
_entity_poly.pdbx_seq_one_letter_code
_entity_poly.pdbx_strand_id
1 'polypeptide(L)'
;MKPDGTRLKWVRFRITKPELAQAPVLINWDSLSLHPSIDSPAGCELTDLTLVVSSQAPYQRLLQVLPVGVGIRKGGRPRLELTLSCPKGIVRLGAK
;
A
#
# COMPACT_ATOMS: atom_id res chain seq x y z
N MET A 1 11.46 11.86 -8.28
CA MET A 1 12.89 11.90 -8.68
C MET A 1 13.67 11.11 -7.64
N LYS A 2 14.68 10.35 -8.05
CA LYS A 2 15.57 9.60 -7.15
C LYS A 2 16.69 10.51 -6.61
N PRO A 3 17.42 10.09 -5.55
CA PRO A 3 18.54 10.88 -5.00
C PRO A 3 19.67 11.17 -6.00
N ASP A 4 19.85 10.31 -7.00
CA ASP A 4 20.82 10.46 -8.11
C ASP A 4 20.34 11.42 -9.22
N GLY A 5 19.16 12.02 -9.08
CA GLY A 5 18.57 12.90 -10.09
C GLY A 5 17.73 12.19 -11.16
N THR A 6 17.67 10.85 -11.15
CA THR A 6 16.87 10.08 -12.11
C THR A 6 15.39 10.43 -11.98
N ARG A 7 14.77 10.79 -13.12
CA ARG A 7 13.33 11.07 -13.18
C ARG A 7 12.54 9.78 -13.25
N LEU A 8 11.58 9.68 -12.33
CA LEU A 8 10.61 8.60 -12.29
C LEU A 8 9.36 9.03 -13.07
N LYS A 9 8.81 8.12 -13.86
CA LYS A 9 7.56 8.29 -14.61
C LYS A 9 6.59 7.18 -14.25
N TRP A 10 5.35 7.54 -13.98
CA TRP A 10 4.28 6.60 -13.67
C TRP A 10 2.92 7.23 -13.96
N VAL A 11 1.92 6.37 -14.12
CA VAL A 11 0.51 6.77 -14.14
C VAL A 11 -0.19 6.23 -12.89
N ARG A 12 -1.20 6.96 -12.42
CA ARG A 12 -1.94 6.62 -11.21
C ARG A 12 -3.40 6.40 -11.54
N PHE A 13 -3.93 5.26 -11.09
CA PHE A 13 -5.35 4.95 -11.14
C PHE A 13 -5.95 5.02 -9.73
N ARG A 14 -7.13 5.61 -9.62
CA ARG A 14 -7.88 5.72 -8.37
C ARG A 14 -9.30 5.22 -8.59
N ILE A 15 -9.79 4.40 -7.66
CA ILE A 15 -11.19 4.02 -7.61
C ILE A 15 -11.97 5.19 -7.02
N THR A 16 -12.98 5.69 -7.74
CA THR A 16 -13.76 6.89 -7.36
C THR A 16 -15.09 6.59 -6.68
N LYS A 17 -15.41 5.31 -6.47
CA LYS A 17 -16.62 4.87 -5.80
C LYS A 17 -16.60 5.30 -4.32
N PRO A 18 -17.61 6.04 -3.80
CA PRO A 18 -17.61 6.54 -2.42
C PRO A 18 -17.46 5.45 -1.36
N GLU A 19 -18.09 4.30 -1.58
CA GLU A 19 -18.00 3.13 -0.69
C GLU A 19 -16.60 2.51 -0.62
N LEU A 20 -15.76 2.81 -1.62
CA LEU A 20 -14.36 2.42 -1.74
C LEU A 20 -13.41 3.61 -1.56
N ALA A 21 -13.82 4.66 -0.85
CA ALA A 21 -13.01 5.85 -0.62
C ALA A 21 -11.62 5.56 0.00
N GLN A 22 -11.44 4.40 0.64
CA GLN A 22 -10.18 3.98 1.25
C GLN A 22 -9.44 2.92 0.45
N ALA A 23 -9.88 2.64 -0.77
CA ALA A 23 -9.15 1.77 -1.67
C ALA A 23 -7.76 2.35 -1.96
N PRO A 24 -6.71 1.52 -2.02
CA PRO A 24 -5.39 1.99 -2.42
C PRO A 24 -5.42 2.57 -3.83
N VAL A 25 -4.51 3.49 -4.10
CA VAL A 25 -4.22 3.91 -5.47
C VAL A 25 -3.35 2.86 -6.13
N LEU A 26 -3.61 2.60 -7.41
CA LEU A 26 -2.78 1.74 -8.24
C LEU A 26 -1.81 2.61 -9.02
N ILE A 27 -0.55 2.20 -9.04
CA ILE A 27 0.51 2.89 -9.77
C ILE A 27 1.02 1.92 -10.83
N ASN A 28 1.06 2.39 -12.08
CA ASN A 28 1.76 1.70 -13.15
C ASN A 28 3.00 2.51 -13.52
N TRP A 29 4.17 1.92 -13.32
CA TRP A 29 5.44 2.56 -13.65
C TRP A 29 5.68 2.50 -15.15
N ASP A 30 6.27 3.56 -15.69
CA ASP A 30 6.73 3.57 -17.07
C ASP A 30 7.81 2.50 -17.26
N SER A 31 7.88 1.88 -18.43
CA SER A 31 8.84 0.79 -18.71
C SER A 31 10.30 1.22 -18.56
N LEU A 32 10.59 2.52 -18.68
CA LEU A 32 11.92 3.10 -18.47
C LEU A 32 12.19 3.50 -17.02
N SER A 33 11.20 3.40 -16.13
CA SER A 33 11.33 3.68 -14.70
C SER A 33 11.36 2.38 -13.91
N LEU A 34 12.55 1.98 -13.44
CA LEU A 34 12.69 0.83 -12.55
C LEU A 34 11.81 1.01 -11.30
N HIS A 35 11.00 -0.01 -10.99
CA HIS A 35 10.10 0.01 -9.85
C HIS A 35 10.90 0.24 -8.55
N PRO A 36 10.58 1.24 -7.72
CA PRO A 36 11.40 1.59 -6.54
C PRO A 36 11.59 0.45 -5.54
N SER A 37 10.66 -0.50 -5.45
CA SER A 37 10.83 -1.66 -4.57
C SER A 37 11.92 -2.63 -5.03
N ILE A 38 12.41 -2.54 -6.27
CA ILE A 38 13.46 -3.41 -6.80
C ILE A 38 14.85 -2.92 -6.38
N ASP A 39 15.05 -1.60 -6.36
CA ASP A 39 16.35 -0.97 -6.10
C ASP A 39 16.39 -0.15 -4.81
N SER A 40 15.34 -0.22 -3.99
CA SER A 40 15.38 0.32 -2.63
C SER A 40 16.47 -0.38 -1.82
N PRO A 41 17.20 0.35 -0.96
CA PRO A 41 18.15 -0.27 -0.04
C PRO A 41 17.48 -1.37 0.79
N ALA A 42 18.16 -2.50 0.93
CA ALA A 42 17.73 -3.57 1.82
C ALA A 42 17.67 -3.07 3.27
N GLY A 43 16.78 -3.66 4.07
CA GLY A 43 16.62 -3.29 5.47
C GLY A 43 15.34 -3.85 6.05
N CYS A 44 14.29 -3.03 6.08
CA CYS A 44 13.00 -3.43 6.61
C CYS A 44 12.18 -4.22 5.59
N GLU A 45 11.50 -5.26 6.04
CA GLU A 45 10.54 -6.04 5.26
C GLU A 45 9.11 -5.73 5.70
N LEU A 46 8.20 -5.55 4.74
CA LEU A 46 6.78 -5.42 5.01
C LEU A 46 6.19 -6.80 5.34
N THR A 47 5.76 -6.99 6.58
CA THR A 47 5.23 -8.29 7.04
C THR A 47 3.72 -8.29 7.23
N ASP A 48 3.10 -7.12 7.39
CA ASP A 48 1.64 -6.98 7.45
C ASP A 48 1.21 -5.67 6.82
N LEU A 49 0.11 -5.71 6.08
CA LEU A 49 -0.55 -4.54 5.51
C LEU A 49 -2.07 -4.72 5.64
N THR A 50 -2.71 -3.89 6.47
CA THR A 50 -4.14 -4.01 6.78
C THR A 50 -4.87 -2.69 6.53
N LEU A 51 -5.96 -2.75 5.78
CA LEU A 51 -6.88 -1.63 5.62
C LEU A 51 -7.96 -1.68 6.71
N VAL A 52 -8.07 -0.61 7.50
CA VAL A 52 -9.13 -0.45 8.49
C VAL A 52 -10.25 0.39 7.87
N VAL A 53 -11.48 -0.11 7.91
CA VAL A 53 -12.66 0.53 7.31
C VAL A 53 -13.90 0.39 8.19
N SER A 54 -14.90 1.25 7.99
CA SER A 54 -16.18 1.15 8.70
C SER A 54 -17.02 -0.07 8.30
N SER A 55 -16.87 -0.53 7.05
CA SER A 55 -17.50 -1.73 6.51
C SER A 55 -16.58 -2.45 5.53
N GLN A 56 -16.42 -3.76 5.71
CA GLN A 56 -15.57 -4.59 4.84
C GLN A 56 -16.28 -4.99 3.54
N ALA A 57 -17.62 -5.04 3.54
CA ALA A 57 -18.41 -5.58 2.44
C ALA A 57 -18.11 -4.92 1.07
N PRO A 58 -17.95 -3.59 0.96
CA PRO A 58 -17.62 -2.96 -0.33
C PRO A 58 -16.27 -3.41 -0.91
N TYR A 59 -15.33 -3.82 -0.05
CA TYR A 59 -13.94 -4.10 -0.40
C TYR A 59 -13.67 -5.57 -0.73
N GLN A 60 -14.61 -6.50 -0.43
CA GLN A 60 -14.39 -7.94 -0.64
C GLN A 60 -13.97 -8.26 -2.07
N ARG A 61 -14.65 -7.68 -3.07
CA ARG A 61 -14.31 -7.91 -4.48
C ARG A 61 -12.97 -7.29 -4.86
N LEU A 62 -12.62 -6.15 -4.28
CA LEU A 62 -11.32 -5.50 -4.52
C LEU A 62 -10.17 -6.37 -3.99
N LEU A 63 -10.34 -6.98 -2.81
CA LEU A 63 -9.32 -7.86 -2.22
C LEU A 63 -9.11 -9.14 -3.02
N GLN A 64 -10.16 -9.67 -3.66
CA GLN A 64 -10.04 -10.87 -4.51
C GLN A 64 -9.25 -10.63 -5.79
N VAL A 65 -9.21 -9.40 -6.29
CA VAL A 65 -8.52 -9.07 -7.57
C VAL A 65 -7.15 -8.44 -7.35
N LEU A 66 -6.85 -7.99 -6.13
CA LEU A 66 -5.54 -7.45 -5.81
C LEU A 66 -4.56 -8.61 -5.59
N PRO A 67 -3.45 -8.69 -6.35
CA PRO A 67 -2.43 -9.72 -6.17
C PRO A 67 -1.60 -9.54 -4.89
N VAL A 68 -1.92 -8.53 -4.08
CA VAL A 68 -1.24 -8.18 -2.84
C VAL A 68 -2.07 -8.67 -1.65
N GLY A 69 -1.44 -9.43 -0.75
CA GLY A 69 -2.06 -9.96 0.47
C GLY A 69 -2.39 -8.89 1.51
N VAL A 70 -3.30 -7.98 1.17
CA VAL A 70 -3.76 -6.89 2.03
C VAL A 70 -4.88 -7.43 2.92
N GLY A 71 -4.68 -7.37 4.23
CA GLY A 71 -5.72 -7.64 5.21
C GLY A 71 -6.79 -6.54 5.19
N ILE A 72 -8.01 -6.87 5.59
CA ILE A 72 -9.04 -5.87 5.86
C ILE A 72 -9.65 -6.11 7.22
N ARG A 73 -9.87 -5.02 7.96
CA ARG A 73 -10.44 -5.07 9.30
C ARG A 73 -11.48 -3.98 9.49
N LYS A 74 -12.54 -4.31 10.23
CA LYS A 74 -13.53 -3.31 10.63
C LYS A 74 -12.98 -2.44 11.76
N GLY A 75 -13.18 -1.12 11.68
CA GLY A 75 -12.80 -0.16 12.72
C GLY A 75 -13.48 1.19 12.58
N GLY A 76 -13.48 2.00 13.64
CA GLY A 76 -14.23 3.25 13.70
C GLY A 76 -13.64 4.41 12.89
N ARG A 77 -12.32 4.43 12.66
CA ARG A 77 -11.64 5.44 11.84
C ARG A 77 -10.88 4.74 10.72
N PRO A 78 -11.17 5.05 9.45
CA PRO A 78 -10.48 4.41 8.36
C PRO A 78 -9.01 4.83 8.28
N ARG A 79 -8.14 3.87 8.00
CA ARG A 79 -6.68 4.05 7.95
C ARG A 79 -5.99 2.84 7.35
N LEU A 80 -4.71 3.03 7.02
CA LEU A 80 -3.80 1.95 6.67
C LEU A 80 -2.93 1.63 7.89
N GLU A 81 -2.88 0.35 8.25
CA GLU A 81 -1.96 -0.18 9.25
C GLU A 81 -0.92 -1.03 8.54
N LEU A 82 0.33 -0.91 8.97
CA LEU A 82 1.40 -1.76 8.46
C LEU A 82 2.41 -2.11 9.53
N THR A 83 3.01 -3.28 9.38
CA THR A 83 4.09 -3.77 10.23
C THR A 83 5.32 -4.02 9.37
N LEU A 84 6.44 -3.45 9.79
CA LEU A 84 7.75 -3.70 9.21
C LEU A 84 8.60 -4.50 10.19
N SER A 85 9.22 -5.56 9.70
CA SER A 85 10.32 -6.25 10.37
C SER A 85 11.63 -5.57 9.94
N CYS A 86 12.30 -4.88 10.86
CA CYS A 86 13.55 -4.20 10.59
C CYS A 86 14.70 -4.81 11.40
N PRO A 87 15.98 -4.58 11.02
CA PRO A 87 17.13 -5.08 11.77
C PRO A 87 17.18 -4.64 13.24
N LYS A 88 16.56 -3.51 13.57
CA LYS A 88 16.49 -2.95 14.93
C LYS A 88 15.19 -3.28 15.67
N GLY A 89 14.38 -4.20 15.13
CA GLY A 89 13.10 -4.61 15.70
C GLY A 89 11.90 -4.21 14.86
N ILE A 90 10.71 -4.39 15.44
CA ILE A 90 9.44 -4.22 14.74
C ILE A 90 8.99 -2.75 14.74
N VAL A 91 8.64 -2.23 13.57
CA VAL A 91 8.03 -0.91 13.41
C VAL A 91 6.56 -1.09 13.02
N ARG A 92 5.65 -0.39 13.73
CA ARG A 92 4.21 -0.39 13.43
C ARG A 92 3.76 1.03 13.10
N LEU A 93 3.09 1.21 11.97
CA LEU A 93 2.51 2.48 11.55
C LEU A 93 1.00 2.36 11.47
N GLY A 94 0.28 3.44 11.79
CA GLY A 94 -1.18 3.49 11.73
C GLY A 94 -1.94 2.76 12.84
N ALA A 95 -1.26 2.02 13.72
CA ALA A 95 -1.86 1.16 14.73
C ALA A 95 -2.48 1.86 15.97
N LYS A 96 -3.00 3.10 15.82
CA LYS A 96 -3.66 3.82 16.92
C LYS A 96 -5.19 3.75 16.84
#